data_AF-A0A969JZC1-F1
#
_entry.id   AF-A0A969JZC1-F1
#
_cell.length_a   1.000
_cell.length_b   1.000
_cell.length_c   1.000
_cell.angle_alpha   90.00
_cell.angle_beta   90.00
_cell.angle_gamma   90.00
#
_symmetry.space_group_name_H-M   'P 1'
#
loop_
_entity.id
_entity.type
_entity.pdbx_description
1 polymer ?
#
loop_
_entity_poly.entity_id
_entity_poly.type
_entity_poly.pdbx_seq_one_letter_code
_entity_poly.pdbx_strand_id
1 'polypeptide(L)'
;MAPFPRLFWGFSDVHFYVGLGWFPPGRLSAVQILLGVGDFQMVTGFLTIDGLLNGRPDITKDAFRHLVLPVVTLSVMYWATLGRVTRATTMDETGKEYILAAHARGLRPRRVMWRHTLRNVLVPGYTSMALAAASLITGVFVVEVVFNIKGLSELLVRSMSTTPDAALVMGFSIYSVLLVIPIMLVLDVLKGLADPRLREENETPAGATS
;
A
#
# COMPACT_ATOMS: atom_id res chain seq x y z
N MET A 1 23.44 17.66 4.25
CA MET A 1 22.20 16.93 3.90
C MET A 1 21.04 17.78 4.40
N ALA A 2 20.25 18.38 3.52
CA ALA A 2 19.17 19.28 3.95
C ALA A 2 18.12 18.47 4.76
N PRO A 3 17.68 18.95 5.93
CA PRO A 3 16.63 18.29 6.67
C PRO A 3 15.36 18.28 5.78
N PHE A 4 14.77 17.09 5.57
CA PHE A 4 13.46 16.97 4.94
C PHE A 4 12.49 18.00 5.56
N PRO A 5 11.60 18.63 4.78
CA PRO A 5 10.73 19.70 5.28
C PRO A 5 9.73 19.16 6.31
N ARG A 6 10.15 19.12 7.58
CA ARG A 6 9.34 18.73 8.75
C ARG A 6 8.21 19.72 9.05
N LEU A 7 8.25 20.92 8.47
CA LEU A 7 7.32 22.01 8.76
C LEU A 7 5.88 21.70 8.34
N PHE A 8 5.64 21.02 7.22
CA PHE A 8 4.27 20.76 6.74
C PHE A 8 3.56 19.67 7.55
N TRP A 9 4.30 18.65 7.99
CA TRP A 9 3.77 17.50 8.73
C TRP A 9 3.77 17.69 10.25
N GLY A 10 4.61 18.59 10.78
CA GLY A 10 4.52 19.02 12.18
C GLY A 10 3.15 19.62 12.54
N PHE A 11 2.43 20.20 11.58
CA PHE A 11 1.07 20.70 11.81
C PHE A 11 0.03 19.59 11.95
N SER A 12 0.11 18.50 11.16
CA SER A 12 -0.80 17.35 11.34
C SER A 12 -0.54 16.67 12.68
N ASP A 13 0.73 16.57 13.05
CA ASP A 13 1.13 16.01 14.32
C ASP A 13 0.59 16.85 15.48
N VAL A 14 0.77 18.17 15.47
CA VAL A 14 0.28 19.04 16.55
C VAL A 14 -1.24 19.05 16.66
N HIS A 15 -1.99 19.11 15.56
CA HIS A 15 -3.45 19.16 15.63
C HIS A 15 -4.06 17.83 16.11
N PHE A 16 -3.50 16.71 15.68
CA PHE A 16 -4.08 15.40 15.97
C PHE A 16 -3.53 14.78 17.27
N TYR A 17 -2.24 14.97 17.58
CA TYR A 17 -1.62 14.49 18.81
C TYR A 17 -1.85 15.43 19.99
N VAL A 18 -1.60 16.74 19.82
CA VAL A 18 -1.64 17.72 20.93
C VAL A 18 -3.04 18.28 21.12
N GLY A 19 -3.80 18.48 20.03
CA GLY A 19 -5.16 19.00 20.08
C GLY A 19 -6.24 17.97 20.45
N LEU A 20 -6.23 16.80 19.81
CA LEU A 20 -7.32 15.81 19.93
C LEU A 20 -6.99 14.59 20.82
N GLY A 21 -5.71 14.25 21.03
CA GLY A 21 -5.31 13.10 21.86
C GLY A 21 -5.86 11.75 21.36
N TRP A 22 -6.32 11.68 20.11
CA TRP A 22 -7.06 10.53 19.62
C TRP A 22 -6.16 9.35 19.22
N PHE A 23 -4.88 9.57 18.95
CA PHE A 23 -3.98 8.53 18.44
C PHE A 23 -2.56 8.88 18.86
N PRO A 24 -1.97 8.20 19.86
CA PRO A 24 -0.62 8.52 20.33
C PRO A 24 0.47 8.13 19.31
N PRO A 25 1.64 8.79 19.31
CA PRO A 25 2.75 8.42 18.43
C PRO A 25 3.46 7.16 18.97
N GLY A 26 4.08 6.40 18.07
CA GLY A 26 4.79 5.16 18.40
C GLY A 26 3.96 3.89 18.20
N ARG A 27 4.51 2.74 18.64
CA ARG A 27 3.91 1.41 18.43
C ARG A 27 2.88 1.01 19.50
N LEU A 28 2.94 1.65 20.68
CA LEU A 28 2.10 1.36 21.86
C LEU A 28 1.94 2.64 22.69
N SER A 29 0.80 2.77 23.37
CA SER A 29 0.61 3.74 24.44
C SER A 29 1.57 3.45 25.61
N ALA A 30 1.73 4.41 26.54
CA ALA A 30 2.49 4.28 27.80
C ALA A 30 2.09 3.09 28.70
N VAL A 31 1.16 2.24 28.25
CA VAL A 31 0.90 0.86 28.69
C VAL A 31 2.17 -0.02 28.70
N GLN A 32 3.26 0.41 28.05
CA GLN A 32 4.58 -0.21 28.19
C GLN A 32 5.11 -0.27 29.64
N ILE A 33 4.63 0.59 30.55
CA ILE A 33 4.94 0.47 31.99
C ILE A 33 4.17 -0.70 32.63
N LEU A 34 2.99 -1.06 32.11
CA LEU A 34 2.21 -2.23 32.54
C LEU A 34 2.63 -3.55 31.85
N LEU A 35 3.39 -3.50 30.75
CA LEU A 35 3.99 -4.67 30.12
C LEU A 35 5.08 -5.33 30.98
N GLY A 36 5.53 -4.68 32.05
CA GLY A 36 6.40 -5.29 33.07
C GLY A 36 5.70 -6.28 34.03
N VAL A 37 4.39 -6.53 33.88
CA VAL A 37 3.60 -7.30 34.86
C VAL A 37 3.15 -8.69 34.36
N GLY A 38 3.48 -9.13 33.13
CA GLY A 38 3.19 -10.53 32.78
C GLY A 38 3.52 -10.96 31.36
N ASP A 39 4.25 -12.08 31.28
CA ASP A 39 4.28 -13.18 30.29
C ASP A 39 3.93 -12.88 28.80
N PHE A 40 4.22 -11.67 28.30
CA PHE A 40 3.95 -11.31 26.91
C PHE A 40 5.10 -11.75 26.01
N GLN A 41 4.87 -12.76 25.17
CA GLN A 41 5.85 -13.26 24.22
C GLN A 41 5.63 -12.63 22.83
N MET A 42 6.66 -11.99 22.28
CA MET A 42 6.66 -11.53 20.88
C MET A 42 7.02 -12.70 19.97
N VAL A 43 6.01 -13.31 19.37
CA VAL A 43 6.20 -14.48 18.48
C VAL A 43 6.29 -14.05 17.02
N THR A 44 5.41 -13.15 16.57
CA THR A 44 5.33 -12.73 15.15
C THR A 44 5.94 -11.34 14.89
N GLY A 45 6.09 -10.51 15.93
CA GLY A 45 6.56 -9.14 15.81
C GLY A 45 5.47 -8.15 15.39
N PHE A 46 4.27 -8.64 15.06
CA PHE A 46 3.05 -7.85 14.89
C PHE A 46 2.28 -7.81 16.20
N LEU A 47 2.30 -6.66 16.87
CA LEU A 47 1.61 -6.44 18.16
C LEU A 47 0.11 -6.70 18.11
N THR A 48 -0.53 -6.52 16.95
CA THR A 48 -1.96 -6.83 16.75
C THR A 48 -2.24 -8.33 16.85
N ILE A 49 -1.37 -9.14 16.25
CA ILE A 49 -1.49 -10.61 16.19
C ILE A 49 -0.97 -11.21 17.51
N ASP A 50 0.17 -10.74 18.01
CA ASP A 50 0.76 -11.18 19.28
C ASP A 50 -0.13 -10.83 20.47
N GLY A 51 -0.87 -9.71 20.43
CA GLY A 51 -1.87 -9.37 21.46
C GLY A 51 -3.01 -10.39 21.54
N LEU A 52 -3.46 -10.91 20.40
CA LEU A 52 -4.52 -11.91 20.33
C LEU A 52 -4.00 -13.30 20.76
N LEU A 53 -2.80 -13.67 20.31
CA LEU A 53 -2.13 -14.93 20.67
C LEU A 53 -1.84 -15.03 22.17
N ASN A 54 -1.47 -13.92 22.81
CA ASN A 54 -1.23 -13.88 24.25
C ASN A 54 -2.52 -13.68 25.08
N GLY A 55 -3.71 -13.73 24.46
CA GLY A 55 -5.00 -13.59 25.17
C GLY A 55 -5.28 -12.18 25.72
N ARG A 56 -4.61 -11.14 25.20
CA ARG A 56 -4.70 -9.75 25.67
C ARG A 56 -5.32 -8.85 24.61
N PRO A 57 -6.67 -8.82 24.48
CA PRO A 57 -7.35 -7.99 23.48
C PRO A 57 -7.12 -6.49 23.67
N ASP A 58 -6.75 -6.06 24.89
CA ASP A 58 -6.41 -4.66 25.19
C ASP A 58 -5.20 -4.17 24.38
N ILE A 59 -4.17 -5.01 24.24
CA ILE A 59 -2.97 -4.69 23.45
C ILE A 59 -3.30 -4.65 21.97
N THR A 60 -4.11 -5.60 21.48
CA THR A 60 -4.53 -5.63 20.08
C THR A 60 -5.31 -4.37 19.71
N LYS A 61 -6.25 -3.94 20.56
CA LYS A 61 -7.04 -2.71 20.33
C LYS A 61 -6.18 -1.46 20.33
N ASP A 62 -5.21 -1.37 21.25
CA ASP A 62 -4.27 -0.25 21.28
C ASP A 62 -3.36 -0.25 20.04
N ALA A 63 -2.83 -1.40 19.64
CA ALA A 63 -2.02 -1.53 18.43
C ALA A 63 -2.78 -1.13 17.15
N PHE A 64 -4.06 -1.52 17.02
CA PHE A 64 -4.88 -1.08 15.90
C PHE A 64 -5.07 0.43 15.88
N ARG A 65 -5.30 1.06 17.03
CA ARG A 65 -5.44 2.52 17.14
C ARG A 65 -4.19 3.20 16.57
N HIS A 66 -3.00 2.77 16.99
CA HIS A 66 -1.73 3.35 16.51
C HIS A 66 -1.47 3.12 15.01
N LEU A 67 -2.08 2.11 14.38
CA LEU A 67 -1.92 1.80 12.95
C LEU A 67 -2.89 2.56 12.03
N VAL A 68 -4.04 3.01 12.52
CA VAL A 68 -5.06 3.65 11.68
C VAL A 68 -4.51 4.87 10.94
N LEU A 69 -3.79 5.74 11.64
CA LEU A 69 -3.21 6.95 11.07
C LEU A 69 -2.18 6.65 9.96
N PRO A 70 -1.10 5.89 10.23
CA PRO A 70 -0.15 5.45 9.21
C PRO A 70 -0.81 4.87 7.96
N VAL A 71 -1.80 3.98 8.14
CA VAL A 71 -2.48 3.30 7.05
C VAL A 71 -3.34 4.26 6.24
N VAL A 72 -4.10 5.14 6.89
CA VAL A 72 -4.92 6.14 6.21
C VAL A 72 -4.04 7.12 5.44
N THR A 73 -2.92 7.58 6.01
CA THR A 73 -1.98 8.48 5.33
C THR A 73 -1.42 7.85 4.05
N LEU A 74 -0.97 6.59 4.10
CA LEU A 74 -0.51 5.87 2.92
C LEU A 74 -1.63 5.65 1.92
N SER A 75 -2.82 5.25 2.40
CA SER A 75 -3.96 4.94 1.54
C SER A 75 -4.41 6.16 0.74
N VAL A 76 -4.59 7.31 1.39
CA VAL A 76 -5.05 8.55 0.74
C VAL A 76 -4.09 8.99 -0.37
N MET A 77 -2.78 8.83 -0.18
CA MET A 77 -1.75 9.20 -1.16
C MET A 77 -1.92 8.47 -2.50
N TYR A 78 -2.26 7.18 -2.48
CA TYR A 78 -2.44 6.39 -3.70
C TYR A 78 -3.88 6.40 -4.21
N TRP A 79 -4.86 6.58 -3.32
CA TRP A 79 -6.27 6.52 -3.68
C TRP A 79 -6.66 7.58 -4.71
N ALA A 80 -6.13 8.80 -4.56
CA ALA A 80 -6.36 9.90 -5.51
C ALA A 80 -5.86 9.57 -6.92
N THR A 81 -4.69 8.93 -7.04
CA THR A 81 -4.13 8.54 -8.33
C THR A 81 -4.90 7.39 -8.96
N LEU A 82 -5.23 6.37 -8.17
CA LEU A 82 -6.02 5.24 -8.65
C LEU A 82 -7.40 5.71 -9.16
N GLY A 83 -8.10 6.55 -8.39
CA GLY A 83 -9.40 7.10 -8.79
C GLY A 83 -9.34 7.94 -10.07
N ARG A 84 -8.28 8.76 -10.24
CA ARG A 84 -8.06 9.53 -11.48
C ARG A 84 -7.84 8.63 -12.69
N VAL A 85 -6.98 7.61 -12.57
CA VAL A 85 -6.70 6.67 -13.68
C VAL A 85 -7.94 5.87 -14.03
N THR A 86 -8.65 5.33 -13.05
CA THR A 86 -9.92 4.60 -13.27
C THR A 86 -10.97 5.48 -13.92
N ARG A 87 -11.09 6.75 -13.52
CA ARG A 87 -12.05 7.69 -14.13
C ARG A 87 -11.68 8.02 -15.57
N ALA A 88 -10.41 8.32 -15.85
CA ALA A 88 -9.94 8.61 -17.21
C ALA A 88 -10.20 7.42 -18.14
N THR A 89 -9.80 6.23 -17.71
CA THR A 89 -9.95 5.00 -18.50
C THR A 89 -11.41 4.60 -18.69
N THR A 90 -12.29 4.84 -17.71
CA THR A 90 -13.75 4.66 -17.90
C THR A 90 -14.31 5.63 -18.94
N MET A 91 -13.85 6.88 -18.93
CA MET A 91 -14.31 7.90 -19.88
C MET A 91 -13.88 7.55 -21.31
N ASP A 92 -12.64 7.10 -21.49
CA ASP A 92 -12.11 6.63 -22.77
C ASP A 92 -12.84 5.38 -23.26
N GLU A 93 -13.21 4.48 -22.34
CA GLU A 93 -13.89 3.24 -22.68
C GLU A 93 -15.32 3.48 -23.18
N THR A 94 -16.04 4.41 -22.53
CA THR A 94 -17.47 4.71 -22.80
C THR A 94 -17.72 5.16 -24.25
N GLY A 95 -16.73 5.77 -24.89
CA GLY A 95 -16.81 6.25 -26.27
C GLY A 95 -16.57 5.20 -27.36
N LYS A 96 -16.28 3.94 -27.01
CA LYS A 96 -15.90 2.91 -27.99
C LYS A 96 -17.11 2.31 -28.71
N GLU A 97 -16.91 1.94 -29.97
CA GLU A 97 -17.95 1.40 -30.87
C GLU A 97 -18.65 0.16 -30.30
N TYR A 98 -17.96 -0.71 -29.57
CA TYR A 98 -18.57 -1.90 -28.98
C TYR A 98 -19.59 -1.56 -27.89
N ILE A 99 -19.44 -0.43 -27.20
CA ILE A 99 -20.42 0.06 -26.21
C ILE A 99 -21.62 0.66 -26.92
N LEU A 100 -21.40 1.44 -27.98
CA LEU A 100 -22.46 1.95 -28.82
C LEU A 100 -23.30 0.81 -29.42
N ALA A 101 -22.64 -0.22 -29.95
CA ALA A 101 -23.29 -1.43 -30.45
C ALA A 101 -24.06 -2.19 -29.37
N ALA A 102 -23.52 -2.25 -28.14
CA ALA A 102 -24.22 -2.87 -27.01
C ALA A 102 -25.51 -2.11 -26.65
N HIS A 103 -25.48 -0.78 -26.67
CA HIS A 103 -26.66 0.06 -26.48
C HIS A 103 -27.68 -0.09 -27.62
N ALA A 104 -27.23 -0.14 -28.87
CA ALA A 104 -28.10 -0.38 -30.04
C ALA A 104 -28.80 -1.75 -29.97
N ARG A 105 -28.17 -2.75 -29.36
CA ARG A 105 -28.77 -4.07 -29.08
C ARG A 105 -29.73 -4.09 -27.88
N GLY A 106 -30.03 -2.95 -27.26
CA GLY A 106 -30.96 -2.84 -26.13
C GLY A 106 -30.42 -3.39 -24.81
N LEU A 107 -29.09 -3.56 -24.66
CA LEU A 107 -28.51 -4.00 -23.39
C LEU A 107 -28.68 -2.93 -22.32
N ARG A 108 -29.12 -3.33 -21.12
CA ARG A 108 -29.24 -2.43 -19.97
C ARG A 108 -27.89 -1.80 -19.64
N PRO A 109 -27.81 -0.48 -19.37
CA PRO A 109 -26.55 0.22 -19.06
C PRO A 109 -25.74 -0.43 -17.93
N ARG A 110 -26.41 -0.92 -16.88
CA ARG A 110 -25.73 -1.66 -15.78
C ARG A 110 -25.02 -2.93 -16.27
N ARG A 111 -25.60 -3.67 -17.23
CA ARG A 111 -24.99 -4.90 -17.76
C ARG A 111 -23.78 -4.59 -18.63
N VAL A 112 -23.83 -3.52 -19.41
CA VAL A 112 -22.68 -3.04 -20.21
C VAL A 112 -21.55 -2.60 -19.28
N MET A 113 -21.86 -1.79 -18.27
CA MET A 113 -20.90 -1.32 -17.27
C MET A 113 -20.18 -2.48 -16.56
N TRP A 114 -20.91 -3.41 -15.94
CA TRP A 114 -20.31 -4.48 -15.14
C TRP A 114 -19.56 -5.53 -15.96
N ARG A 115 -20.06 -5.88 -17.16
CA ARG A 115 -19.51 -7.00 -17.94
C ARG A 115 -18.50 -6.58 -19.00
N HIS A 116 -18.62 -5.38 -19.56
CA HIS A 116 -17.80 -4.93 -20.69
C HIS A 116 -16.86 -3.80 -20.27
N THR A 117 -17.40 -2.72 -19.68
CA THR A 117 -16.60 -1.55 -19.32
C THR A 117 -15.67 -1.84 -18.14
N LEU A 118 -16.18 -2.38 -17.03
CA LEU A 118 -15.41 -2.58 -15.80
C LEU A 118 -14.22 -3.52 -16.04
N ARG A 119 -14.43 -4.63 -16.77
CA ARG A 119 -13.34 -5.58 -17.07
C ARG A 119 -12.22 -4.94 -17.90
N ASN A 120 -12.55 -4.05 -18.84
CA ASN A 120 -11.55 -3.37 -19.65
C ASN A 120 -10.83 -2.24 -18.88
N VAL A 121 -11.55 -1.54 -18.01
CA VAL A 121 -11.02 -0.44 -17.16
C VAL A 121 -10.11 -0.94 -16.03
N LEU A 122 -10.29 -2.19 -15.58
CA LEU A 122 -9.47 -2.77 -14.52
C LEU A 122 -7.99 -2.94 -14.92
N VAL A 123 -7.69 -3.11 -16.22
CA VAL A 123 -6.32 -3.36 -16.70
C VAL A 123 -5.36 -2.20 -16.37
N PRO A 124 -5.68 -0.94 -16.70
CA PRO A 124 -4.91 0.23 -16.21
C PRO A 124 -4.86 0.36 -14.68
N GLY A 125 -5.92 -0.11 -13.99
CA GLY A 125 -5.99 -0.13 -12.53
C GLY A 125 -4.88 -0.99 -11.92
N TYR A 126 -4.71 -2.22 -12.39
CA TYR A 126 -3.66 -3.13 -11.91
C TYR A 126 -2.25 -2.57 -12.13
N THR A 127 -1.99 -1.97 -13.30
CA THR A 127 -0.69 -1.33 -13.57
C THR A 127 -0.41 -0.19 -12.60
N SER A 128 -1.43 0.61 -12.27
CA SER A 128 -1.30 1.70 -11.30
C SER A 128 -1.08 1.16 -9.87
N MET A 129 -1.72 0.05 -9.52
CA MET A 129 -1.53 -0.64 -8.24
C MET A 129 -0.11 -1.22 -8.10
N ALA A 130 0.45 -1.79 -9.17
CA ALA A 130 1.85 -2.24 -9.19
C ALA A 130 2.82 -1.07 -8.94
N LEU A 131 2.63 0.06 -9.63
CA LEU A 131 3.46 1.24 -9.41
C LEU A 131 3.32 1.80 -7.98
N ALA A 132 2.10 1.78 -7.44
CA ALA A 132 1.84 2.17 -6.05
C ALA A 132 2.54 1.23 -5.07
N ALA A 133 2.50 -0.08 -5.30
CA ALA A 133 3.15 -1.08 -4.44
C ALA A 133 4.67 -0.91 -4.38
N ALA A 134 5.33 -0.60 -5.51
CA ALA A 134 6.76 -0.28 -5.52
C ALA A 134 7.04 0.99 -4.69
N SER A 135 6.17 1.98 -4.82
CA SER A 135 6.31 3.26 -4.12
C SER A 135 6.04 3.15 -2.61
N LEU A 136 5.32 2.11 -2.16
CA LEU A 136 4.99 1.91 -0.75
C LEU A 136 6.22 1.71 0.13
N ILE A 137 7.31 1.13 -0.40
CA ILE A 137 8.57 0.99 0.36
C ILE A 137 9.04 2.37 0.83
N THR A 138 9.12 3.32 -0.10
CA THR A 138 9.52 4.70 0.18
C THR A 138 8.48 5.39 1.08
N GLY A 139 7.19 5.10 0.89
CA GLY A 139 6.12 5.61 1.76
C GLY A 139 6.28 5.15 3.22
N VAL A 140 6.61 3.88 3.45
CA VAL A 140 6.82 3.30 4.79
C VAL A 140 7.96 4.00 5.52
N PHE A 141 9.06 4.33 4.82
CA PHE A 141 10.16 5.12 5.41
C PHE A 141 9.69 6.46 5.96
N VAL A 142 8.92 7.20 5.18
CA VAL A 142 8.42 8.51 5.57
C VAL A 142 7.48 8.37 6.78
N VAL A 143 6.61 7.37 6.75
CA VAL A 143 5.66 7.10 7.84
C VAL A 143 6.36 6.70 9.14
N GLU A 144 7.40 5.86 9.10
CA GLU A 144 8.18 5.50 10.30
C GLU A 144 8.75 6.74 10.99
N VAL A 145 9.31 7.67 10.20
CA VAL A 145 9.90 8.92 10.71
C VAL A 145 8.83 9.88 11.25
N VAL A 146 7.72 10.07 10.53
CA VAL A 146 6.65 11.01 10.91
C VAL A 146 5.91 10.51 12.15
N PHE A 147 5.55 9.23 12.21
CA PHE A 147 4.76 8.66 13.31
C PHE A 147 5.61 8.20 14.51
N ASN A 148 6.92 8.46 14.49
CA ASN A 148 7.88 7.98 15.50
C ASN A 148 7.79 6.46 15.74
N ILE A 149 7.47 5.72 14.68
CA ILE A 149 7.40 4.26 14.73
C ILE A 149 8.83 3.77 14.48
N LYS A 150 9.47 3.27 15.53
CA LYS A 150 10.80 2.67 15.43
C LYS A 150 10.76 1.44 14.52
N GLY A 151 11.36 1.58 13.35
CA GLY A 151 11.43 0.54 12.33
C GLY A 151 12.83 0.42 11.71
N LEU A 152 12.89 -0.13 10.51
CA LEU A 152 14.15 -0.38 9.81
C LEU A 152 14.82 0.92 9.34
N SER A 153 14.03 1.96 9.05
CA SER A 153 14.56 3.24 8.59
C SER A 153 15.44 3.93 9.64
N GLU A 154 15.13 3.78 10.93
CA GLU A 154 15.93 4.35 12.01
C GLU A 154 17.34 3.73 12.05
N LEU A 155 17.44 2.41 11.84
CA LEU A 155 18.71 1.69 11.81
C LEU A 155 19.59 2.16 10.66
N LEU A 156 18.99 2.38 9.48
CA LEU A 156 19.71 2.92 8.32
C LEU A 156 20.16 4.36 8.52
N VAL A 157 19.28 5.21 9.07
CA VAL A 157 19.63 6.62 9.30
C VAL A 157 20.78 6.71 10.30
N ARG A 158 20.75 5.91 11.37
CA ARG A 158 21.83 5.85 12.37
C ARG A 158 23.13 5.33 11.78
N SER A 159 23.09 4.27 10.95
CA SER A 159 24.30 3.75 10.31
C SER A 159 24.91 4.74 9.32
N MET A 160 24.11 5.54 8.63
CA MET A 160 24.66 6.58 7.75
C MET A 160 25.23 7.77 8.52
N SER A 161 24.62 8.15 9.65
CA SER A 161 25.00 9.37 10.38
C SER A 161 26.17 9.20 11.34
N THR A 162 26.36 8.01 11.91
CA THR A 162 27.29 7.81 13.05
C THR A 162 28.53 7.02 12.66
N THR A 163 28.43 6.02 11.79
CA THR A 163 29.57 5.25 11.26
C THR A 163 29.18 4.64 9.92
N PRO A 164 29.67 5.16 8.77
CA PRO A 164 29.22 4.74 7.44
C PRO A 164 29.40 3.23 7.22
N ASP A 165 28.34 2.47 7.51
CA ASP A 165 28.32 1.02 7.35
C ASP A 165 27.70 0.68 6.00
N ALA A 166 28.56 0.53 5.00
CA ALA A 166 28.15 0.17 3.65
C ALA A 166 27.53 -1.23 3.58
N ALA A 167 27.95 -2.15 4.45
CA ALA A 167 27.43 -3.52 4.48
C ALA A 167 25.96 -3.52 4.94
N LEU A 168 25.62 -2.70 5.93
CA LEU A 168 24.24 -2.56 6.40
C LEU A 168 23.31 -2.00 5.32
N VAL A 169 23.74 -0.96 4.59
CA VAL A 169 22.96 -0.35 3.50
C VAL A 169 22.75 -1.35 2.34
N MET A 170 23.79 -2.11 1.97
CA MET A 170 23.68 -3.15 0.95
C MET A 170 22.74 -4.28 1.39
N GLY A 171 22.87 -4.76 2.63
CA GLY A 171 22.00 -5.79 3.20
C GLY A 171 20.54 -5.36 3.23
N PHE A 172 20.28 -4.10 3.60
CA PHE A 172 18.94 -3.53 3.56
C PHE A 172 18.37 -3.42 2.13
N SER A 173 19.21 -3.08 1.15
CA SER A 173 18.78 -2.99 -0.24
C SER A 173 18.34 -4.36 -0.75
N ILE A 174 19.10 -5.42 -0.45
CA ILE A 174 18.75 -6.81 -0.78
C ILE A 174 17.46 -7.22 -0.06
N TYR A 175 17.34 -6.93 1.24
CA TYR A 175 16.14 -7.20 2.02
C TYR A 175 14.89 -6.55 1.41
N SER A 176 14.99 -5.28 1.00
CA SER A 176 13.89 -4.54 0.38
C SER A 176 13.43 -5.20 -0.92
N VAL A 177 14.38 -5.63 -1.76
CA VAL A 177 14.07 -6.35 -3.00
C VAL A 177 13.37 -7.67 -2.71
N LEU A 178 13.87 -8.45 -1.75
CA LEU A 178 13.25 -9.72 -1.35
C LEU A 178 11.83 -9.55 -0.81
N LEU A 179 11.53 -8.43 -0.17
CA LEU A 179 10.19 -8.11 0.32
C LEU A 179 9.23 -7.73 -0.82
N VAL A 180 9.72 -7.03 -1.83
CA VAL A 180 8.90 -6.47 -2.91
C VAL A 180 8.60 -7.48 -4.01
N ILE A 181 9.55 -8.35 -4.33
CA ILE A 181 9.37 -9.42 -5.33
C ILE A 181 8.08 -10.22 -5.12
N PRO A 182 7.78 -10.78 -3.93
CA PRO A 182 6.56 -11.56 -3.73
C PRO A 182 5.29 -10.70 -3.85
N ILE A 183 5.33 -9.43 -3.43
CA ILE A 183 4.20 -8.51 -3.58
C ILE A 183 3.93 -8.24 -5.06
N MET A 184 4.97 -7.97 -5.84
CA MET A 184 4.87 -7.76 -7.29
C MET A 184 4.38 -9.02 -8.01
N LEU A 185 4.92 -10.18 -7.65
CA LEU A 185 4.47 -11.47 -8.18
C LEU A 185 2.97 -11.66 -7.98
N VAL A 186 2.46 -11.37 -6.77
CA VAL A 186 1.02 -11.45 -6.48
C VAL A 186 0.23 -10.47 -7.36
N LEU A 187 0.69 -9.23 -7.53
CA LEU A 187 0.02 -8.25 -8.38
C LEU A 187 0.01 -8.64 -9.86
N ASP A 188 1.11 -9.22 -10.35
CA ASP A 188 1.21 -9.72 -11.72
C ASP A 188 0.27 -10.91 -11.95
N VAL A 189 0.18 -11.83 -10.98
CA VAL A 189 -0.78 -12.94 -11.01
C VAL A 189 -2.22 -12.41 -11.01
N LEU A 190 -2.54 -11.44 -10.14
CA LEU A 190 -3.87 -10.81 -10.10
C LEU A 190 -4.21 -10.13 -11.43
N LYS A 191 -3.24 -9.45 -12.05
CA LYS A 191 -3.39 -8.86 -13.38
C LYS A 191 -3.66 -9.92 -14.44
N GLY A 192 -2.90 -11.02 -14.45
CA GLY A 192 -3.08 -12.13 -15.39
C GLY A 192 -4.42 -12.85 -15.24
N LEU A 193 -4.94 -12.98 -14.01
CA LEU A 193 -6.27 -13.54 -13.76
C LEU A 193 -7.40 -12.60 -14.23
N ALA A 194 -7.18 -11.29 -14.12
CA ALA A 194 -8.19 -10.30 -14.52
C ALA A 194 -8.26 -10.08 -16.04
N ASP A 195 -7.13 -10.19 -16.74
CA ASP A 195 -7.03 -9.90 -18.17
C ASP A 195 -7.03 -11.19 -19.03
N PRO A 196 -8.17 -11.55 -19.67
CA PRO A 196 -8.24 -12.69 -20.58
C PRO A 196 -7.56 -12.43 -21.93
N ARG A 197 -7.24 -11.17 -22.28
CA ARG A 197 -6.70 -10.81 -23.61
C ARG A 197 -5.26 -11.29 -23.82
N LEU A 198 -4.48 -11.40 -22.73
CA LEU A 198 -3.15 -12.03 -22.73
C LEU A 198 -3.18 -13.49 -23.22
N ARG A 199 -4.36 -14.11 -23.26
CA ARG A 199 -4.55 -15.47 -23.77
C ARG A 199 -4.76 -15.53 -25.28
N GLU A 200 -5.31 -14.47 -25.88
CA GLU A 200 -5.64 -14.42 -27.32
C GLU A 200 -4.42 -14.02 -28.20
N GLU A 201 -3.49 -13.22 -27.67
CA GLU A 201 -2.27 -12.85 -28.41
C GLU A 201 -1.34 -14.05 -28.68
N ASN A 202 -1.36 -15.06 -27.81
CA ASN A 202 -0.60 -16.30 -28.00
C ASN A 202 -1.24 -17.29 -28.99
N GLU A 203 -2.46 -17.01 -29.48
CA GLU A 203 -3.19 -17.88 -30.43
C GLU A 203 -3.14 -17.36 -31.88
N THR A 204 -2.41 -16.28 -32.17
CA THR A 204 -2.16 -15.85 -33.55
C THR A 204 -0.79 -16.35 -34.01
N PRO A 205 -0.69 -17.53 -34.66
CA PRO A 205 0.56 -17.94 -35.28
C PRO A 205 0.94 -16.90 -36.35
N ALA A 206 2.21 -16.51 -36.34
CA ALA A 206 2.86 -15.56 -37.24
C ALA A 206 2.91 -16.05 -38.71
N GLY A 207 1.75 -16.28 -39.32
CA GLY A 207 1.62 -16.87 -40.65
C GLY A 207 0.24 -16.64 -41.26
N ALA A 208 -0.10 -15.38 -41.53
CA ALA A 208 -1.20 -15.05 -42.42
C ALA A 208 -0.95 -13.69 -43.10
N THR A 209 0.21 -13.58 -43.75
CA THR A 209 0.41 -12.61 -44.83
C THR A 209 0.91 -13.40 -46.04
N SER A 210 -0.05 -13.78 -46.88
CA SER A 210 0.13 -14.11 -48.30
C SER A 210 -0.83 -13.25 -49.09
#